data_AF-A0A2P4YP66-F1
#
_entry.id   AF-A0A2P4YP66-F1
#
_cell.length_a   1.000
_cell.length_b   1.000
_cell.length_c   1.000
_cell.angle_alpha   90.00
_cell.angle_beta   90.00
_cell.angle_gamma   90.00
#
_symmetry.space_group_name_H-M   'P 1'
#
loop_
_entity.id
_entity.type
_entity.pdbx_description
1 polymer ?
#
loop_
_entity_poly.entity_id
_entity_poly.type
_entity_poly.pdbx_seq_one_letter_code
_entity_poly.pdbx_strand_id
1 'polypeptide(L)'
;MVSQILSTLSHAATPLRFTMLNEQLSHLSELAGVPVDQLRFVVCLLAAYPLAIIVRKFPSITAKHWLHICIGISIAQFVYGAGWLHSLLSSLITYALVCVLPPKHAPFVVFLVNMTYVAALHIHRMRVNYMGWSMDSTASQMLLLIKLTSFAFNYHDGVVASATSLKDGDSEHIKKMKQSRKQLAIPEIPSLLEFLGFV
;
A
#
# COMPACT_ATOMS: atom_id res chain seq x y z
N MET A 1 -20.67 10.71 -18.85
CA MET A 1 -21.54 9.72 -18.16
C MET A 1 -20.73 8.80 -17.24
N VAL A 2 -19.77 8.01 -17.74
CA VAL A 2 -18.94 7.11 -16.90
C VAL A 2 -18.13 7.85 -15.82
N SER A 3 -17.53 9.00 -16.15
CA SER A 3 -16.77 9.82 -15.19
C SER A 3 -17.63 10.36 -14.04
N GLN A 4 -18.86 10.78 -14.33
CA GLN A 4 -19.81 11.25 -13.32
C GLN A 4 -20.24 10.12 -12.41
N ILE A 5 -20.62 8.96 -12.95
CA ILE A 5 -20.99 7.78 -12.15
C ILE A 5 -19.82 7.38 -11.24
N LEU A 6 -18.61 7.33 -11.78
CA LEU A 6 -17.42 7.00 -11.00
C LEU A 6 -17.15 8.01 -9.88
N SER A 7 -17.37 9.30 -10.13
CA SER A 7 -17.25 10.34 -9.10
C SER A 7 -18.31 10.21 -8.02
N THR A 8 -19.56 9.90 -8.38
CA THR A 8 -20.64 9.70 -7.41
C THR A 8 -20.37 8.47 -6.53
N LEU A 9 -19.92 7.38 -7.16
CA LEU A 9 -19.55 6.15 -6.45
C LEU A 9 -18.36 6.38 -5.52
N SER A 10 -17.33 7.11 -5.97
CA SER A 10 -16.16 7.38 -5.14
C SER A 10 -16.50 8.28 -3.95
N HIS A 11 -17.36 9.29 -4.14
CA HIS A 11 -17.86 10.12 -3.05
C HIS A 11 -18.69 9.34 -2.03
N ALA A 12 -19.52 8.41 -2.50
CA ALA A 12 -20.30 7.51 -1.64
C ALA A 12 -19.41 6.52 -0.87
N ALA A 13 -18.37 5.98 -1.52
CA ALA A 13 -17.43 5.04 -0.92
C ALA A 13 -16.50 5.69 0.13
N THR A 14 -16.42 7.04 0.16
CA THR A 14 -15.48 7.77 1.00
C THR A 14 -16.18 8.80 1.89
N PRO A 15 -16.83 8.38 2.99
CA PRO A 15 -17.65 9.29 3.80
C PRO A 15 -16.85 10.23 4.71
N LEU A 16 -15.57 9.93 5.01
CA LEU A 16 -14.77 10.78 5.90
C LEU A 16 -14.30 12.05 5.17
N ARG A 17 -14.84 13.21 5.60
CA ARG A 17 -14.57 14.52 4.98
C ARG A 17 -13.59 15.40 5.78
N PHE A 18 -13.44 15.15 7.09
CA PHE A 18 -12.52 15.89 7.98
C PHE A 18 -12.61 17.42 7.86
N THR A 19 -13.82 17.97 7.79
CA THR A 19 -14.07 19.41 7.50
C THR A 19 -13.35 20.34 8.47
N MET A 20 -13.46 20.09 9.78
CA MET A 20 -12.84 20.92 10.82
C MET A 20 -11.30 20.94 10.71
N LEU A 21 -10.67 19.78 10.52
CA LEU A 21 -9.21 19.72 10.35
C LEU A 21 -8.77 20.43 9.07
N ASN A 22 -9.54 20.27 7.98
CA ASN A 22 -9.24 20.94 6.72
C ASN A 22 -9.32 22.45 6.83
N GLU A 23 -10.27 23.00 7.59
CA GLU A 23 -10.41 24.43 7.86
C GLU A 23 -9.23 25.00 8.67
N GLN A 24 -8.78 24.25 9.69
CA GLN A 24 -7.58 24.64 10.45
C GLN A 24 -6.32 24.62 9.58
N LEU A 25 -6.18 23.59 8.72
CA LEU A 25 -5.04 23.50 7.81
C LEU A 25 -5.07 24.54 6.70
N SER A 26 -6.25 24.96 6.22
CA SER A 26 -6.33 26.06 5.25
C SER A 26 -5.85 27.38 5.84
N HIS A 27 -6.22 27.68 7.09
CA HIS A 27 -5.71 28.88 7.76
C HIS A 27 -4.18 28.83 7.95
N LEU A 28 -3.64 27.67 8.32
CA LEU A 28 -2.19 27.48 8.43
C LEU A 28 -1.47 27.55 7.07
N SER A 29 -2.12 27.07 6.01
CA SER A 29 -1.60 27.13 4.63
C SER A 29 -1.42 28.56 4.15
N GLU A 30 -2.40 29.43 4.42
CA GLU A 30 -2.33 30.86 4.09
C GLU A 30 -1.19 31.58 4.82
N LEU A 31 -0.95 31.24 6.09
CA LEU A 31 0.13 31.82 6.88
C LEU A 31 1.53 31.32 6.48
N ALA A 32 1.66 30.03 6.18
CA ALA A 32 2.94 29.39 5.89
C ALA A 32 3.34 29.44 4.40
N GLY A 33 2.40 29.73 3.51
CA GLY A 33 2.62 29.68 2.05
C GLY A 33 2.82 28.27 1.50
N VAL A 34 2.41 27.25 2.25
CA VAL A 34 2.56 25.82 1.87
C VAL A 34 1.21 25.25 1.45
N PRO A 35 1.11 24.51 0.34
CA PRO A 35 -0.12 23.87 -0.09
C PRO A 35 -0.77 22.98 0.99
N VAL A 36 -2.10 23.07 1.13
CA VAL A 36 -2.88 22.37 2.17
C VAL A 36 -2.67 20.85 2.12
N ASP A 37 -2.59 20.28 0.92
CA ASP A 37 -2.34 18.86 0.72
C ASP A 37 -1.03 18.43 1.38
N GLN A 38 0.07 19.15 1.17
CA GLN A 38 1.37 18.87 1.79
C GLN A 38 1.30 18.95 3.32
N LEU A 39 0.58 19.95 3.86
CA LEU A 39 0.36 20.07 5.29
C LEU A 39 -0.40 18.87 5.87
N ARG A 40 -1.42 18.35 5.16
CA ARG A 40 -2.13 17.13 5.58
C ARG A 40 -1.16 15.95 5.73
N PHE A 41 -0.27 15.76 4.76
CA PHE A 41 0.73 14.69 4.82
C PHE A 41 1.70 14.87 5.99
N VAL A 42 2.22 16.07 6.20
CA VAL A 42 3.13 16.36 7.32
C VAL A 42 2.46 16.11 8.67
N VAL A 43 1.21 16.57 8.85
CA VAL A 43 0.44 16.33 10.07
C VAL A 43 0.21 14.83 10.28
N CYS A 44 -0.16 14.09 9.24
CA CYS A 44 -0.32 12.62 9.34
C CYS A 44 1.00 11.90 9.66
N LEU A 45 2.12 12.35 9.08
CA LEU A 45 3.44 11.80 9.36
C LEU A 45 3.81 12.00 10.83
N LEU A 46 3.61 13.21 11.37
CA LEU A 46 3.86 13.51 12.78
C LEU A 46 2.88 12.76 13.70
N ALA A 47 1.62 12.60 13.29
CA ALA A 47 0.62 11.84 14.04
C ALA A 47 0.92 10.32 14.09
N ALA A 48 1.68 9.78 13.13
CA ALA A 48 2.05 8.37 13.13
C ALA A 48 2.87 7.96 14.36
N TYR A 49 3.71 8.86 14.91
CA TYR A 49 4.54 8.58 16.08
C TYR A 49 3.72 8.32 17.37
N PRO A 50 2.82 9.23 17.81
CA PRO A 50 1.96 8.95 18.97
C PRO A 50 0.99 7.78 18.70
N LEU A 51 0.48 7.64 17.46
CA LEU A 51 -0.36 6.49 17.10
C LEU A 51 0.37 5.16 17.26
N ALA A 52 1.67 5.08 16.94
CA ALA A 52 2.48 3.88 17.15
C ALA A 52 2.56 3.47 18.63
N ILE A 53 2.60 4.43 19.56
CA ILE A 53 2.57 4.16 21.00
C ILE A 53 1.22 3.55 21.40
N ILE A 54 0.12 4.05 20.84
CA ILE A 54 -1.23 3.51 21.08
C ILE A 54 -1.32 2.07 20.56
N VAL A 55 -0.92 1.82 19.31
CA VAL A 55 -0.94 0.47 18.70
C VAL A 55 -0.16 -0.53 19.54
N ARG A 56 1.01 -0.12 20.06
CA ARG A 56 1.88 -0.99 20.87
C ARG A 56 1.21 -1.45 22.17
N LYS A 57 0.29 -0.66 22.73
CA LYS A 57 -0.44 -0.98 23.98
C LYS A 57 -1.60 -1.96 23.78
N PHE A 58 -2.05 -2.20 22.55
CA PHE A 58 -3.12 -3.16 22.30
C PHE A 58 -2.64 -4.61 22.49
N PRO A 59 -3.36 -5.45 23.24
CA PRO A 59 -2.93 -6.84 23.49
C PRO A 59 -3.31 -7.81 22.37
N SER A 60 -4.42 -7.59 21.66
CA SER A 60 -4.93 -8.52 20.64
C SER A 60 -4.34 -8.26 19.26
N ILE A 61 -3.87 -9.32 18.58
CA ILE A 61 -3.33 -9.28 17.22
C ILE A 61 -4.41 -8.87 16.22
N THR A 62 -5.60 -9.47 16.30
CA THR A 62 -6.74 -9.14 15.43
C THR A 62 -7.16 -7.69 15.60
N ALA A 63 -7.18 -7.18 16.84
CA ALA A 63 -7.47 -5.77 17.10
C ALA A 63 -6.42 -4.84 16.49
N LYS A 64 -5.14 -5.23 16.46
CA LYS A 64 -4.08 -4.47 15.79
C LYS A 64 -4.29 -4.39 14.29
N HIS A 65 -4.67 -5.49 13.63
CA HIS A 65 -4.96 -5.45 12.18
C HIS A 65 -6.12 -4.50 11.87
N TRP A 66 -7.22 -4.59 12.63
CA TRP A 66 -8.33 -3.65 12.48
C TRP A 66 -7.91 -2.21 12.74
N LEU A 67 -7.11 -1.96 13.77
CA LEU A 67 -6.61 -0.63 14.10
C LEU A 67 -5.72 -0.09 12.96
N HIS A 68 -4.81 -0.90 12.41
CA HIS A 68 -3.99 -0.52 11.26
C HIS A 68 -4.84 -0.19 10.03
N ILE A 69 -5.86 -1.00 9.73
CA ILE A 69 -6.78 -0.74 8.61
C ILE A 69 -7.55 0.56 8.83
N CYS A 70 -8.15 0.76 10.01
CA CYS A 70 -8.93 1.96 10.30
C CYS A 70 -8.08 3.23 10.28
N ILE A 71 -6.89 3.19 10.88
CA ILE A 71 -5.94 4.32 10.87
C ILE A 71 -5.43 4.57 9.45
N GLY A 72 -5.05 3.52 8.74
CA GLY A 72 -4.54 3.58 7.36
C GLY A 72 -5.55 4.19 6.41
N ILE A 73 -6.81 3.72 6.44
CA ILE A 73 -7.91 4.29 5.64
C ILE A 73 -8.15 5.75 6.04
N SER A 74 -8.16 6.08 7.33
CA SER A 74 -8.38 7.45 7.79
C SER A 74 -7.31 8.42 7.29
N ILE A 75 -6.03 8.03 7.40
CA ILE A 75 -4.89 8.81 6.92
C ILE A 75 -4.93 8.92 5.39
N ALA A 76 -5.14 7.81 4.69
CA ALA A 76 -5.15 7.80 3.23
C ALA A 76 -6.32 8.62 2.66
N GLN A 77 -7.48 8.57 3.30
CA GLN A 77 -8.64 9.39 2.97
C GLN A 77 -8.38 10.87 3.24
N PHE A 78 -7.73 11.20 4.36
CA PHE A 78 -7.40 12.58 4.69
C PHE A 78 -6.41 13.18 3.70
N VAL A 79 -5.35 12.46 3.37
CA VAL A 79 -4.28 12.95 2.48
C VAL A 79 -4.69 12.93 1.01
N TYR A 80 -5.25 11.81 0.53
CA TYR A 80 -5.47 11.56 -0.91
C TYR A 80 -6.94 11.64 -1.35
N GLY A 81 -7.88 11.92 -0.44
CA GLY A 81 -9.30 11.88 -0.75
C GLY A 81 -9.71 10.51 -1.30
N ALA A 82 -10.43 10.45 -2.42
CA ALA A 82 -10.81 9.17 -3.04
C ALA A 82 -9.64 8.39 -3.68
N GLY A 83 -8.44 8.98 -3.78
CA GLY A 83 -7.29 8.37 -4.45
C GLY A 83 -6.79 7.07 -3.80
N TRP A 84 -7.05 6.86 -2.50
CA TRP A 84 -6.63 5.61 -1.83
C TRP A 84 -7.38 4.37 -2.33
N LEU A 85 -8.50 4.54 -3.05
CA LEU A 85 -9.20 3.42 -3.71
C LEU A 85 -8.31 2.72 -4.75
N HIS A 86 -7.39 3.45 -5.39
CA HIS A 86 -6.38 2.84 -6.24
C HIS A 86 -5.50 1.86 -5.45
N SER A 87 -5.19 2.17 -4.18
CA SER A 87 -4.36 1.35 -3.29
C SER A 87 -5.11 0.12 -2.81
N LEU A 88 -6.38 0.28 -2.45
CA LEU A 88 -7.23 -0.86 -2.13
C LEU A 88 -7.37 -1.81 -3.32
N LEU A 89 -7.59 -1.28 -4.53
CA LEU A 89 -7.73 -2.08 -5.75
C LEU A 89 -6.45 -2.89 -6.05
N SER A 90 -5.27 -2.25 -6.06
CA SER A 90 -4.00 -2.93 -6.29
C SER A 90 -3.74 -4.06 -5.28
N SER A 91 -4.07 -3.82 -4.01
CA SER A 91 -3.92 -4.80 -2.94
C SER A 91 -4.86 -5.99 -3.10
N LEU A 92 -6.15 -5.76 -3.39
CA LEU A 92 -7.12 -6.83 -3.58
C LEU A 92 -6.81 -7.67 -4.82
N ILE A 93 -6.42 -7.04 -5.94
CA ILE A 93 -5.99 -7.74 -7.15
C ILE A 93 -4.75 -8.60 -6.84
N THR A 94 -3.77 -8.05 -6.12
CA THR A 94 -2.57 -8.81 -5.74
C THR A 94 -2.90 -10.02 -4.89
N TYR A 95 -3.73 -9.85 -3.86
CA TYR A 95 -4.17 -10.96 -3.01
C TYR A 95 -4.86 -12.05 -3.84
N ALA A 96 -5.79 -11.67 -4.72
CA ALA A 96 -6.48 -12.61 -5.60
C ALA A 96 -5.52 -13.36 -6.54
N LEU A 97 -4.55 -12.65 -7.15
CA LEU A 97 -3.55 -13.27 -8.02
C LEU A 97 -2.68 -14.29 -7.26
N VAL A 98 -2.27 -13.98 -6.03
CA VAL A 98 -1.48 -14.91 -5.21
C VAL A 98 -2.30 -16.15 -4.82
N CYS A 99 -3.60 -16.00 -4.57
CA CYS A 99 -4.48 -17.13 -4.25
C CYS A 99 -4.78 -18.04 -5.45
N VAL A 100 -4.84 -17.49 -6.67
CA VAL A 100 -5.30 -18.23 -7.86
C VAL A 100 -4.14 -18.78 -8.70
N LEU A 101 -3.01 -18.07 -8.78
CA LEU A 101 -1.90 -18.46 -9.65
C LEU A 101 -0.97 -19.48 -8.99
N PRO A 102 -0.30 -20.32 -9.80
CA PRO A 102 0.76 -21.19 -9.29
C PRO A 102 1.86 -20.36 -8.60
N PRO A 103 2.29 -20.72 -7.37
CA PRO A 103 3.26 -19.93 -6.60
C PRO A 103 4.55 -19.61 -7.37
N LYS A 104 4.99 -20.52 -8.26
CA LYS A 104 6.16 -20.36 -9.14
C LYS A 104 6.09 -19.14 -10.07
N HIS A 105 4.89 -18.76 -10.51
CA HIS A 105 4.69 -17.68 -11.49
C HIS A 105 4.00 -16.44 -10.89
N ALA A 106 3.27 -16.62 -9.79
CA ALA A 106 2.56 -15.54 -9.08
C ALA A 106 3.37 -14.25 -8.89
N PRO A 107 4.62 -14.24 -8.37
CA PRO A 107 5.34 -13.00 -8.12
C PRO A 107 5.63 -12.16 -9.36
N PHE A 108 5.96 -12.81 -10.49
CA PHE A 108 6.23 -12.10 -11.74
C PHE A 108 4.96 -11.50 -12.34
N VAL A 109 3.83 -12.21 -12.25
CA VAL A 109 2.54 -11.69 -12.70
C VAL A 109 2.09 -10.53 -11.81
N VAL A 110 2.17 -10.67 -10.49
CA VAL A 110 1.88 -9.59 -9.53
C VAL A 110 2.74 -8.36 -9.82
N PHE A 111 4.04 -8.53 -10.05
CA PHE A 111 4.93 -7.43 -10.41
C PHE A 111 4.48 -6.74 -11.71
N LEU A 112 4.24 -7.50 -12.78
CA LEU A 112 3.83 -6.93 -14.07
C LEU A 112 2.51 -6.16 -13.98
N VAL A 113 1.52 -6.70 -13.28
CA VAL A 113 0.21 -6.07 -13.11
C VAL A 113 0.36 -4.76 -12.32
N ASN A 114 1.01 -4.79 -11.16
CA ASN A 114 1.19 -3.59 -10.35
C ASN A 114 2.08 -2.55 -11.05
N MET A 115 3.18 -2.96 -11.68
CA MET A 115 4.08 -2.06 -12.41
C MET A 115 3.35 -1.37 -13.56
N THR A 116 2.58 -2.13 -14.34
CA THR A 116 1.78 -1.59 -15.44
C THR A 116 0.72 -0.62 -14.93
N TYR A 117 0.09 -0.92 -13.79
CA TYR A 117 -0.88 -0.02 -13.17
C TYR A 117 -0.25 1.29 -12.69
N VAL A 118 0.88 1.24 -11.98
CA VAL A 118 1.61 2.44 -11.55
C VAL A 118 2.08 3.26 -12.76
N ALA A 119 2.60 2.61 -13.80
CA ALA A 119 3.00 3.27 -15.04
C ALA A 119 1.80 3.97 -15.71
N ALA A 120 0.64 3.32 -15.77
CA ALA A 120 -0.58 3.92 -16.32
C ALA A 120 -1.03 5.15 -15.50
N LEU A 121 -0.95 5.10 -14.17
CA LEU A 121 -1.24 6.25 -13.32
C LEU A 121 -0.28 7.42 -13.55
N HIS A 122 1.02 7.16 -13.73
CA HIS A 122 1.99 8.21 -14.06
C HIS A 122 1.77 8.78 -15.46
N ILE A 123 1.47 7.94 -16.46
CA ILE A 123 1.11 8.42 -17.81
C ILE A 123 -0.14 9.30 -17.75
N HIS A 124 -1.16 8.87 -17.02
CA HIS A 124 -2.36 9.67 -16.79
C HIS A 124 -2.02 11.01 -16.15
N ARG A 125 -1.21 11.02 -15.06
CA ARG A 125 -0.77 12.25 -14.40
C ARG A 125 -0.03 13.19 -15.35
N MET A 126 0.86 12.68 -16.20
CA MET A 126 1.55 13.49 -17.21
C MET A 126 0.58 14.14 -18.21
N ARG A 127 -0.58 13.53 -18.47
CA ARG A 127 -1.59 14.05 -19.40
C ARG A 127 -2.53 15.07 -18.75
N VAL A 128 -2.95 14.84 -17.51
CA VAL A 128 -3.96 15.68 -16.84
C VAL A 128 -3.37 16.78 -15.97
N ASN A 129 -2.14 16.61 -15.47
CA ASN A 129 -1.50 17.54 -14.55
C ASN A 129 0.02 17.59 -14.79
N TYR A 130 0.39 17.97 -16.02
CA TYR A 130 1.79 18.12 -16.41
C TYR A 130 2.47 19.23 -15.60
N MET A 131 3.63 18.93 -15.01
CA MET A 131 4.37 19.84 -14.10
C MET A 131 3.58 20.25 -12.84
N GLY A 132 2.48 19.55 -12.52
CA GLY A 132 1.69 19.81 -11.33
C GLY A 132 2.39 19.41 -10.04
N TRP A 133 2.35 20.30 -9.05
CA TRP A 133 2.92 20.10 -7.72
C TRP A 133 1.90 19.58 -6.67
N SER A 134 0.78 19.02 -7.14
CA SER A 134 -0.22 18.42 -6.25
C SER A 134 0.24 17.07 -5.73
N MET A 135 -0.03 16.77 -4.47
CA MET A 135 0.08 15.43 -3.93
C MET A 135 -1.09 14.56 -4.37
N ASP A 136 -0.76 13.40 -4.93
CA ASP A 136 -1.73 12.42 -5.39
C ASP A 136 -1.35 11.01 -4.91
N SER A 137 -2.28 10.06 -5.08
CA SER A 137 -2.11 8.70 -4.61
C SER A 137 -0.96 7.94 -5.29
N THR A 138 -0.38 8.43 -6.40
CA THR A 138 0.77 7.77 -7.05
C THR A 138 1.96 7.59 -6.11
N ALA A 139 2.22 8.54 -5.20
CA ALA A 139 3.30 8.39 -4.22
C ALA A 139 3.09 7.16 -3.32
N SER A 140 1.85 6.96 -2.84
CA SER A 140 1.49 5.76 -2.07
C SER A 140 1.55 4.48 -2.91
N GLN A 141 1.18 4.56 -4.18
CA GLN A 141 1.21 3.42 -5.11
C GLN A 141 2.63 2.92 -5.38
N MET A 142 3.61 3.82 -5.47
CA MET A 142 5.02 3.44 -5.66
C MET A 142 5.54 2.59 -4.49
N LEU A 143 5.24 2.99 -3.25
CA LEU A 143 5.61 2.22 -2.06
C LEU A 143 4.82 0.91 -1.96
N LEU A 144 3.55 0.95 -2.33
CA LEU A 144 2.67 -0.22 -2.30
C LEU A 144 3.11 -1.27 -3.33
N LEU A 145 3.52 -0.87 -4.54
CA LEU A 145 4.09 -1.76 -5.55
C LEU A 145 5.24 -2.60 -4.99
N ILE A 146 6.16 -1.98 -4.25
CA ILE A 146 7.30 -2.67 -3.64
C ILE A 146 6.78 -3.67 -2.60
N LYS A 147 5.89 -3.24 -1.68
CA LYS A 147 5.31 -4.11 -0.63
C LYS A 147 4.57 -5.31 -1.20
N LEU A 148 3.71 -5.09 -2.20
CA LEU A 148 2.89 -6.13 -2.84
C LEU A 148 3.74 -7.12 -3.64
N THR A 149 4.75 -6.63 -4.35
CA THR A 149 5.69 -7.48 -5.08
C THR A 149 6.53 -8.31 -4.10
N SER A 150 7.06 -7.69 -3.04
CA SER A 150 7.79 -8.39 -1.98
C SER A 150 6.93 -9.47 -1.31
N PHE A 151 5.66 -9.19 -1.02
CA PHE A 151 4.73 -10.19 -0.48
C PHE A 151 4.62 -11.42 -1.40
N ALA A 152 4.43 -11.22 -2.70
CA ALA A 152 4.30 -12.34 -3.64
C ALA A 152 5.61 -13.14 -3.77
N PHE A 153 6.78 -12.49 -3.75
CA PHE A 153 8.07 -13.19 -3.74
C PHE A 153 8.32 -13.93 -2.43
N ASN A 154 7.96 -13.34 -1.29
CA ASN A 154 8.07 -13.99 0.01
C ASN A 154 7.19 -15.24 0.10
N TYR A 155 5.97 -15.19 -0.47
CA TYR A 155 5.10 -16.37 -0.58
C TYR A 155 5.68 -17.44 -1.51
N HIS A 156 6.20 -17.05 -2.68
CA HIS A 156 6.92 -17.96 -3.57
C HIS A 156 8.08 -18.66 -2.83
N ASP A 157 8.88 -17.92 -2.07
CA ASP A 157 10.04 -18.46 -1.36
C ASP A 157 9.67 -19.41 -0.21
N GLY A 158 8.48 -19.27 0.37
CA GLY A 158 7.95 -20.17 1.39
C GLY A 158 7.37 -21.48 0.85
N VAL A 159 6.78 -21.45 -0.35
CA VAL A 159 6.09 -22.61 -0.94
C VAL A 159 6.97 -23.38 -1.93
N VAL A 160 7.83 -22.69 -2.67
CA VAL A 160 8.67 -23.31 -3.70
C VAL A 160 9.99 -23.76 -3.08
N ALA A 161 10.10 -25.04 -2.74
CA ALA A 161 11.28 -25.62 -2.08
C ALA A 161 12.61 -25.28 -2.79
N SER A 162 12.64 -25.24 -4.13
CA SER A 162 13.87 -24.89 -4.86
C SER A 162 14.37 -23.46 -4.62
N ALA A 163 13.50 -22.57 -4.12
CA ALA A 163 13.85 -21.18 -3.84
C ALA A 163 14.69 -21.02 -2.56
N THR A 164 14.53 -21.91 -1.59
CA THR A 164 15.16 -21.80 -0.25
C THR A 164 15.98 -23.02 0.16
N SER A 165 15.73 -24.21 -0.39
CA SER A 165 16.50 -25.43 -0.09
C SER A 165 17.92 -25.36 -0.67
N LEU A 166 18.91 -25.69 0.17
CA LEU A 166 20.29 -25.86 -0.25
C LEU A 166 20.44 -27.14 -1.08
N LYS A 167 21.25 -27.09 -2.13
CA LYS A 167 21.61 -28.25 -2.95
C LYS A 167 23.12 -28.49 -2.88
N ASP A 168 23.52 -29.75 -2.98
CA ASP A 168 24.94 -30.11 -3.08
C ASP A 168 25.53 -29.49 -4.34
N GLY A 169 26.59 -28.69 -4.18
CA GLY A 169 27.21 -27.91 -5.25
C GLY A 169 26.81 -26.42 -5.31
N ASP A 170 25.91 -25.94 -4.44
CA ASP A 170 25.61 -24.50 -4.34
C ASP A 170 26.88 -23.72 -3.91
N SER A 171 27.16 -22.60 -4.59
CA SER A 171 28.24 -21.69 -4.18
C SER A 171 27.91 -20.99 -2.86
N GLU A 172 28.92 -20.52 -2.13
CA GLU A 172 28.74 -19.79 -0.86
C GLU A 172 27.81 -18.57 -0.99
N HIS A 173 27.85 -17.89 -2.14
CA HIS A 173 26.93 -16.79 -2.43
C HIS A 173 25.46 -17.27 -2.53
N ILE A 174 25.20 -18.38 -3.23
CA ILE A 174 23.85 -18.94 -3.36
C ILE A 174 23.33 -19.40 -2.00
N LYS A 175 24.18 -20.00 -1.17
CA LYS A 175 23.81 -20.40 0.20
C LYS A 175 23.37 -19.20 1.03
N LYS A 176 24.15 -18.11 1.04
CA LYS A 176 23.80 -16.85 1.74
C LYS A 176 22.49 -16.26 1.23
N MET A 177 22.30 -16.19 -0.08
CA MET A 177 21.06 -15.69 -0.68
C MET A 177 19.84 -16.53 -0.26
N LYS A 178 19.91 -17.87 -0.35
CA LYS A 178 18.82 -18.77 0.05
C LYS A 178 18.51 -18.67 1.54
N GLN A 179 19.53 -18.49 2.38
CA GLN A 179 19.35 -18.25 3.81
C GLN A 179 18.61 -16.94 4.09
N SER A 180 18.95 -15.85 3.40
CA SER A 180 18.23 -14.57 3.53
C SER A 180 16.77 -14.69 3.09
N ARG A 181 16.50 -15.37 1.96
CA ARG A 181 15.12 -15.62 1.48
C ARG A 181 14.30 -16.38 2.51
N LYS A 182 14.89 -17.40 3.14
CA LYS A 182 14.22 -18.22 4.17
C LYS A 182 13.77 -17.40 5.39
N GLN A 183 14.43 -16.30 5.73
CA GLN A 183 14.04 -15.44 6.86
C GLN A 183 12.76 -14.65 6.61
N LEU A 184 12.43 -14.38 5.34
CA LEU A 184 11.27 -13.58 4.93
C LEU A 184 10.17 -14.44 4.28
N ALA A 185 10.41 -15.75 4.17
CA ALA A 185 9.55 -16.69 3.50
C ALA A 185 8.19 -16.82 4.20
N ILE A 186 7.12 -16.76 3.42
CA ILE A 186 5.73 -16.90 3.88
C ILE A 186 5.23 -18.28 3.44
N PRO A 187 5.08 -19.26 4.36
CA PRO A 187 4.75 -20.64 3.99
C PRO A 187 3.27 -20.80 3.61
N GLU A 188 2.38 -19.99 4.19
CA GLU A 188 0.93 -20.07 4.01
C GLU A 188 0.37 -18.69 3.68
N ILE A 189 -0.69 -18.65 2.88
CA ILE A 189 -1.32 -17.39 2.50
C ILE A 189 -2.00 -16.80 3.74
N PRO A 190 -1.68 -15.55 4.14
CA PRO A 190 -2.31 -14.92 5.28
C PRO A 190 -3.80 -14.68 5.01
N SER A 191 -4.58 -14.54 6.07
CA SER A 191 -5.99 -14.13 5.93
C SER A 191 -6.08 -12.74 5.30
N LEU A 192 -7.23 -12.42 4.69
CA LEU A 192 -7.44 -11.11 4.09
C LEU A 192 -7.29 -9.97 5.13
N LEU A 193 -7.67 -10.21 6.39
CA LEU A 193 -7.52 -9.24 7.47
C LEU A 193 -6.04 -8.96 7.79
N GLU A 194 -5.22 -10.01 7.89
CA GLU A 194 -3.78 -9.87 8.15
C GLU A 194 -3.08 -9.17 6.98
N PHE A 195 -3.44 -9.56 5.75
CA PHE A 195 -2.91 -8.95 4.53
C PHE A 195 -3.28 -7.46 4.45
N LEU A 196 -4.55 -7.10 4.68
CA LEU A 196 -4.97 -5.69 4.66
C LEU A 196 -4.42 -4.90 5.85
N GLY A 197 -4.14 -5.53 6.98
CA GLY A 197 -3.42 -4.88 8.09
C GLY A 197 -1.93 -4.69 7.82
N PHE A 198 -1.33 -5.48 6.92
CA PHE A 198 0.03 -5.31 6.43
C PHE A 198 0.14 -4.19 5.39
N VAL A 199 -0.83 -4.12 4.47
CA VAL A 199 -0.92 -3.13 3.38
C VAL A 199 -0.99 -1.71 3.92
#